data_AF-A0A944IQI0-F1
#
_entry.id   AF-A0A944IQI0-F1
#
_cell.length_a   1.000
_cell.length_b   1.000
_cell.length_c   1.000
_cell.angle_alpha   90.00
_cell.angle_beta   90.00
_cell.angle_gamma   90.00
#
_symmetry.space_group_name_H-M   'P 1'
#
loop_
_entity.id
_entity.type
_entity.pdbx_description
1 polymer ?
#
loop_
_entity_poly.entity_id
_entity_poly.type
_entity_poly.pdbx_seq_one_letter_code
_entity_poly.pdbx_strand_id
1 'polypeptide(L)'
;MPRRPICMDCHREVLWTVTDAGKRLAVDPEPDDTGNTAVYRDGLGTYRSRRPSDELPRMAWEKLHIPHVATCPARTRTPTQKRPAVLPPGVLDLAAYRRKAGGRP
;
A
#
# COMPACT_ATOMS: atom_id res chain seq x y z
N MET A 1 -19.91 5.59 12.73
CA MET A 1 -18.73 4.73 12.66
C MET A 1 -17.58 5.53 12.06
N PRO A 2 -16.36 5.50 12.61
CA PRO A 2 -15.24 6.24 12.02
C PRO A 2 -14.96 5.70 10.62
N ARG A 3 -14.80 6.60 9.65
CA ARG A 3 -14.56 6.26 8.25
C ARG A 3 -13.19 5.57 8.14
N ARG A 4 -13.14 4.34 7.62
CA ARG A 4 -11.86 3.64 7.40
C ARG A 4 -11.05 4.39 6.32
N PRO A 5 -9.73 4.50 6.48
CA PRO A 5 -8.87 5.08 5.45
C PRO A 5 -9.03 4.34 4.12
N ILE A 6 -8.82 5.05 3.00
CA ILE A 6 -8.86 4.46 1.65
C ILE A 6 -7.46 4.43 1.04
N CYS A 7 -7.22 3.43 0.19
CA CYS A 7 -6.06 3.40 -0.70
C CYS A 7 -6.25 4.43 -1.81
N MET A 8 -5.23 5.26 -2.07
CA MET A 8 -5.31 6.28 -3.13
C MET A 8 -5.20 5.69 -4.54
N ASP A 9 -4.71 4.46 -4.69
CA ASP A 9 -4.55 3.80 -5.99
C ASP A 9 -5.84 3.06 -6.41
N CYS A 10 -6.42 2.28 -5.51
CA CYS A 10 -7.57 1.41 -5.81
C CYS A 10 -8.88 1.82 -5.12
N HIS A 11 -8.85 2.85 -4.27
CA HIS A 11 -9.99 3.39 -3.52
C HIS A 11 -10.72 2.41 -2.59
N ARG A 12 -10.14 1.22 -2.34
CA ARG A 12 -10.63 0.29 -1.32
C ARG A 12 -10.21 0.73 0.08
N GLU A 13 -10.97 0.29 1.07
CA GLU A 13 -10.63 0.50 2.47
C GLU A 13 -9.32 -0.21 2.84
N VAL A 14 -8.52 0.44 3.67
CA VAL A 14 -7.25 -0.08 4.19
C VAL A 14 -7.10 0.29 5.67
N LEU A 15 -6.32 -0.51 6.39
CA LEU A 15 -5.84 -0.17 7.71
C LEU A 15 -4.40 0.34 7.60
N TRP A 16 -4.17 1.58 8.02
CA TRP A 16 -2.81 2.12 8.10
C TRP A 16 -2.16 1.70 9.41
N THR A 17 -1.04 1.01 9.29
CA THR A 17 -0.20 0.57 10.41
C THR A 17 1.17 1.24 10.35
N VAL A 18 1.87 1.26 11.47
CA VAL A 18 3.27 1.67 11.57
C VAL A 18 4.11 0.45 11.91
N THR A 19 5.10 0.16 11.06
CA THR A 19 6.03 -0.95 11.28
C THR A 19 6.98 -0.64 12.44
N ASP A 20 7.66 -1.66 12.97
CA ASP A 20 8.70 -1.48 14.00
C ASP A 20 9.82 -0.51 13.55
N ALA A 21 10.10 -0.46 12.24
CA ALA A 21 11.03 0.49 11.63
C ALA A 21 10.45 1.90 11.43
N GLY A 22 9.25 2.19 11.95
CA GLY A 22 8.58 3.50 11.85
C GLY A 22 7.97 3.80 10.47
N LYS A 23 7.94 2.84 9.54
CA LYS A 23 7.37 3.04 8.21
C LYS A 23 5.87 2.79 8.22
N ARG A 24 5.12 3.53 7.40
CA ARG A 24 3.68 3.27 7.23
C ARG A 24 3.47 2.11 6.27
N LEU A 25 2.65 1.15 6.69
CA LEU A 25 2.24 0.00 5.89
C LEU A 25 0.71 -0.06 5.83
N ALA A 26 0.16 -0.08 4.63
CA ALA A 26 -1.25 -0.37 4.41
C ALA A 26 -1.47 -1.88 4.41
N VAL A 27 -2.41 -2.33 5.23
CA VAL A 27 -2.86 -3.72 5.27
C VAL A 27 -4.36 -3.77 4.99
N ASP A 28 -4.84 -4.94 4.59
CA ASP A 28 -6.26 -5.14 4.38
C ASP A 28 -7.03 -5.01 5.71
N PRO A 29 -8.22 -4.39 5.68
CA PRO A 29 -8.95 -4.00 6.88
C PRO A 29 -9.46 -5.16 7.72
N GLU A 30 -9.70 -6.31 7.09
CA GLU A 30 -10.17 -7.53 7.75
C GLU A 30 -8.98 -8.44 8.06
N PRO A 31 -8.90 -9.01 9.28
CA PRO A 31 -7.90 -10.01 9.60
C PRO A 31 -8.06 -11.28 8.74
N ASP A 32 -6.92 -11.87 8.38
CA ASP A 32 -6.83 -13.09 7.59
C ASP A 32 -5.66 -13.92 8.13
N ASP A 33 -5.93 -15.18 8.51
CA ASP A 33 -4.93 -16.10 9.06
C ASP A 33 -3.87 -16.54 8.03
N THR A 34 -4.12 -16.33 6.74
CA THR A 34 -3.12 -16.50 5.66
C THR A 34 -2.20 -15.28 5.50
N GLY A 35 -2.51 -14.18 6.21
CA GLY A 35 -1.70 -12.98 6.25
C GLY A 35 -0.33 -13.19 6.90
N ASN A 36 0.65 -12.39 6.48
CA ASN A 36 2.02 -12.47 7.00
C ASN A 36 2.38 -11.28 7.93
N THR A 37 1.42 -10.39 8.19
CA THR A 37 1.63 -9.18 8.98
C THR A 37 0.81 -9.27 10.25
N ALA A 38 1.48 -9.38 11.39
CA ALA A 38 0.82 -9.29 12.69
C ALA A 38 0.55 -7.82 13.01
N VAL A 39 -0.71 -7.51 13.31
CA VAL A 39 -1.20 -6.18 13.60
C VAL A 39 -1.81 -6.16 14.99
N TYR A 40 -1.52 -5.09 15.71
CA TYR A 40 -2.07 -4.83 17.03
C TYR A 40 -2.29 -3.33 17.23
N ARG A 41 -3.04 -2.99 18.27
CA ARG A 41 -3.26 -1.61 18.68
C ARG A 41 -2.42 -1.34 19.93
N ASP A 42 -1.54 -0.35 19.87
CA ASP A 42 -0.73 0.05 21.02
C ASP A 42 -1.57 0.87 22.03
N GLY A 43 -0.98 1.15 23.21
CA GLY A 43 -1.64 1.92 24.27
C GLY A 43 -2.00 3.36 23.89
N LEU A 44 -1.38 3.91 22.84
CA LEU A 44 -1.70 5.23 22.29
C LEU A 44 -2.82 5.15 21.23
N GLY A 45 -3.33 3.95 20.97
CA GLY A 45 -4.37 3.69 19.99
C GLY A 45 -3.86 3.60 18.54
N THR A 46 -2.54 3.64 18.31
CA THR A 46 -1.91 3.49 17.00
C THR A 46 -1.88 2.03 16.61
N TYR A 47 -2.18 1.74 15.35
CA TYR A 47 -2.02 0.40 14.82
C TYR A 47 -0.55 0.15 14.46
N ARG A 48 0.04 -0.86 15.09
CA ARG A 48 1.40 -1.32 14.86
C ARG A 48 1.39 -2.60 14.06
N SER A 49 2.42 -2.78 13.24
CA SER A 49 2.60 -4.00 12.47
C SER A 49 4.02 -4.54 12.56
N ARG A 50 4.12 -5.87 12.59
CA ARG A 50 5.40 -6.58 12.52
C ARG A 50 5.25 -7.86 11.72
N ARG A 51 6.38 -8.44 11.33
CA ARG A 51 6.42 -9.76 10.70
C ARG A 51 6.70 -10.81 11.77
N PRO A 52 5.78 -11.77 12.00
CA PRO A 52 6.08 -12.93 12.85
C PRO A 52 7.26 -13.72 12.28
N SER A 53 8.12 -14.21 13.15
CA SER A 53 9.26 -15.08 12.83
C SER A 53 9.32 -16.23 13.84
N ASP A 54 10.16 -17.22 13.58
CA ASP A 54 10.34 -18.35 14.50
C ASP A 54 10.92 -17.90 15.85
N GLU A 55 11.78 -16.88 15.84
CA GLU A 55 12.35 -16.28 17.06
C GLU A 55 11.33 -15.40 17.82
N LEU A 56 10.41 -14.75 17.08
CA LEU A 56 9.37 -13.87 17.62
C LEU A 56 8.01 -14.28 17.07
N PRO A 57 7.43 -15.37 17.60
CA PRO A 57 6.18 -15.92 17.11
C PRO A 57 5.03 -14.93 17.30
N ARG A 58 3.92 -15.15 16.57
CA ARG A 58 2.69 -14.38 16.72
C ARG A 58 2.16 -14.48 18.16
N MET A 59 1.85 -13.34 18.76
CA MET A 59 1.23 -13.28 20.08
C MET A 59 -0.29 -13.42 19.99
N ALA A 60 -0.95 -13.91 21.04
CA ALA A 60 -2.39 -14.16 21.04
C ALA A 60 -3.28 -12.90 20.82
N TRP A 61 -2.76 -11.72 21.14
CA TRP A 61 -3.45 -10.44 20.97
C TRP A 61 -3.20 -9.79 19.60
N GLU A 62 -2.35 -10.40 18.77
CA GLU A 62 -2.08 -9.94 17.41
C GLU A 62 -3.00 -10.63 16.43
N LYS A 63 -3.48 -9.86 15.45
CA LYS A 63 -4.25 -10.39 14.33
C LYS A 63 -3.40 -10.41 13.09
N LEU A 64 -3.49 -11.47 12.29
CA LEU A 64 -2.82 -11.51 10.99
C LEU A 64 -3.64 -10.73 9.96
N HIS A 65 -2.93 -9.98 9.13
CA HIS A 65 -3.49 -9.24 8.01
C HIS A 65 -2.60 -9.43 6.79
N ILE A 66 -3.18 -9.23 5.61
CA ILE A 66 -2.47 -9.25 4.34
C ILE A 66 -2.00 -7.83 4.01
N PRO A 67 -0.73 -7.62 3.62
CA PRO A 67 -0.27 -6.35 3.08
C PRO A 67 -1.09 -5.95 1.85
N HIS A 68 -1.67 -4.74 1.88
CA HIS A 68 -2.55 -4.29 0.80
C HIS A 68 -1.82 -4.19 -0.55
N VAL A 69 -0.50 -3.99 -0.54
CA VAL A 69 0.31 -4.00 -1.77
C VAL A 69 0.17 -5.30 -2.57
N ALA A 70 -0.10 -6.43 -1.92
CA ALA A 70 -0.29 -7.73 -2.56
C ALA A 70 -1.70 -7.90 -3.15
N THR A 71 -2.72 -7.30 -2.52
CA THR A 71 -4.13 -7.45 -2.90
C THR A 71 -4.69 -6.27 -3.69
N CYS A 72 -3.94 -5.17 -3.77
CA CYS A 72 -4.36 -3.93 -4.43
C CYS A 72 -4.57 -4.14 -5.94
N PRO A 73 -5.81 -4.07 -6.45
CA PRO A 73 -6.09 -4.30 -7.87
C PRO A 73 -5.38 -3.32 -8.79
N ALA A 74 -5.13 -2.09 -8.34
CA ALA A 74 -4.41 -1.09 -9.13
C ALA A 74 -2.93 -1.47 -9.34
N ARG A 75 -2.34 -2.26 -8.42
CA ARG A 75 -0.95 -2.73 -8.51
C ARG A 75 -0.83 -4.10 -9.18
N THR A 76 -1.83 -4.96 -9.04
CA THR A 76 -1.87 -6.26 -9.72
C THR A 76 -2.17 -6.14 -11.22
N ARG A 77 -2.71 -5.00 -11.66
CA ARG A 77 -2.90 -4.72 -13.09
C ARG A 77 -1.54 -4.58 -13.77
N THR A 78 -1.13 -5.63 -14.49
CA THR A 78 -0.09 -5.56 -15.51
C THR A 78 -0.39 -4.35 -16.41
N PRO A 79 0.56 -3.43 -16.65
CA PRO A 79 0.32 -2.25 -17.47
C PRO A 79 -0.12 -2.70 -18.87
N THR A 80 -1.43 -2.66 -19.10
CA THR A 80 -2.05 -3.15 -20.34
C THR A 80 -1.79 -2.19 -21.50
N GLN A 81 -1.47 -0.93 -21.20
CA GLN A 81 -1.13 0.06 -22.21
C GLN A 81 0.38 0.10 -22.44
N LYS A 82 0.83 -0.64 -23.46
CA LYS A 82 2.08 -0.29 -24.13
C LYS A 82 1.91 1.12 -24.69
N ARG A 83 2.69 2.06 -24.17
CA ARG A 83 2.79 3.39 -24.77
C ARG A 83 3.21 3.19 -26.23
N PRO A 84 2.55 3.83 -27.21
CA PRO A 84 2.99 3.75 -28.59
C PRO A 84 4.44 4.26 -28.68
N ALA A 85 5.29 3.51 -29.39
CA ALA A 85 6.70 3.83 -29.54
C ALA A 85 6.92 5.17 -30.26
N VAL A 86 5.96 5.53 -31.13
CA VAL A 86 5.92 6.78 -31.88
C VAL A 86 4.63 7.50 -31.54
N LEU A 87 4.72 8.76 -31.10
CA LEU A 87 3.55 9.60 -30.88
C LEU A 87 3.08 10.20 -32.21
N PRO A 88 1.76 10.34 -32.43
CA PRO A 88 1.22 11.04 -33.60
C PRO A 88 1.75 12.49 -33.69
N PRO A 89 1.79 13.08 -34.89
CA PRO A 89 2.17 14.48 -35.05
C PRO A 89 1.25 15.39 -34.20
N GLY A 90 1.85 16.37 -33.52
CA GLY A 90 1.14 17.28 -32.61
C GLY A 90 0.90 16.76 -31.19
N VAL A 91 1.25 15.51 -30.88
CA VAL A 91 1.14 14.94 -29.52
C VAL A 91 2.49 14.96 -28.82
N LEU A 92 2.53 15.58 -27.64
CA LEU A 92 3.73 15.67 -26.80
C LEU A 92 3.69 14.66 -25.65
N ASP A 93 4.82 14.03 -25.35
CA ASP A 93 4.98 13.21 -24.15
C ASP A 93 5.04 14.12 -22.91
N LEU A 94 3.92 14.20 -22.18
CA LEU A 94 3.80 15.03 -20.98
C LEU A 94 4.81 14.62 -19.88
N ALA A 95 5.16 13.33 -19.79
CA ALA A 95 6.13 12.84 -18.80
C ALA A 95 7.56 13.20 -19.22
N ALA A 96 7.90 13.13 -20.51
CA ALA A 96 9.19 13.64 -21.00
C ALA A 96 9.30 15.17 -20.84
N TYR A 97 8.23 15.90 -21.13
CA TYR A 97 8.16 17.35 -20.94
C TYR A 97 8.38 17.74 -19.47
N ARG A 98 7.65 17.12 -18.53
CA ARG A 98 7.78 17.37 -17.08
C ARG A 98 9.17 17.04 -16.54
N ARG A 99 9.83 15.99 -17.06
CA ARG A 99 11.21 15.64 -16.69
C ARG A 99 12.22 16.67 -17.18
N LYS A 100 12.01 17.24 -18.37
CA LYS A 100 12.88 18.27 -18.96
C LYS A 100 12.67 19.64 -18.29
N ALA A 101 11.45 19.94 -17.88
CA ALA A 101 11.06 21.17 -17.19
C ALA A 101 11.31 21.13 -15.67
N GLY A 102 12.34 20.43 -15.20
CA GLY A 102 12.60 20.18 -13.78
C GLY A 102 12.47 21.43 -12.89
N GLY A 103 11.31 21.58 -12.23
CA GLY A 103 11.06 22.56 -11.17
C GLY A 103 10.06 23.67 -11.49
N ARG A 104 8.77 23.41 -11.20
CA ARG A 104 7.64 24.35 -10.96
C ARG A 104 7.09 25.12 -12.19
N PRO A 105 5.78 25.46 -12.24
CA PRO A 105 4.61 25.04 -11.43
C PRO A 105 3.78 23.92 -12.08
#